data_AF-A0A0N4WH76-F1
#
_entry.id   AF-A0A0N4WH76-F1
#
_cell.length_a   1.000
_cell.length_b   1.000
_cell.length_c   1.000
_cell.angle_alpha   90.00
_cell.angle_beta   90.00
_cell.angle_gamma   90.00
#
_symmetry.space_group_name_H-M   'P 1'
#
loop_
_entity.id
_entity.type
_entity.pdbx_description
1 polymer ?
#
loop_
_entity_poly.entity_id
_entity_poly.type
_entity_poly.pdbx_seq_one_letter_code
_entity_poly.pdbx_strand_id
1 'polypeptide(L)' 'MRRANQRQVWNLLDEKTAEAPLQEAIVVAGDLNGHVDSTKDGYSCHGGFAYGSRNADGERILEYADSHNLAM' A
#
# COMPACT_ATOMS: atom_id res chain seq x y z
N MET A 1 8.40 -12.25 -16.67
CA MET A 1 6.91 -12.21 -16.64
C MET A 1 6.29 -11.68 -15.34
N ARG A 2 7.01 -11.00 -14.41
CA ARG A 2 6.43 -10.62 -13.09
C ARG A 2 5.86 -9.19 -12.97
N ARG A 3 6.37 -8.19 -13.70
CA ARG A 3 5.96 -6.77 -13.56
C ARG A 3 4.60 -6.42 -14.18
N ALA A 4 4.10 -7.20 -15.14
CA ALA A 4 2.80 -6.94 -15.76
C ALA A 4 1.65 -7.23 -14.77
N ASN A 5 1.71 -8.37 -14.09
CA ASN A 5 0.71 -8.78 -13.11
C ASN A 5 0.67 -7.85 -11.89
N GLN A 6 1.82 -7.32 -11.48
CA GLN A 6 1.89 -6.42 -10.34
C GLN A 6 1.10 -5.11 -10.58
N ARG A 7 1.23 -4.52 -11.77
CA ARG A 7 0.43 -3.33 -12.13
C ARG A 7 -1.06 -3.64 -12.19
N GLN A 8 -1.44 -4.83 -12.65
CA GLN A 8 -2.85 -5.24 -12.67
C GLN A 8 -3.43 -5.37 -11.26
N VAL A 9 -2.66 -5.92 -10.32
CA VAL A 9 -3.06 -5.99 -8.90
C VAL A 9 -3.24 -4.59 -8.32
N TRP A 10 -2.29 -3.69 -8.54
CA TRP A 10 -2.39 -2.31 -8.04
C TRP A 10 -3.57 -1.54 -8.63
N ASN A 11 -3.80 -1.65 -9.94
CA ASN A 11 -4.94 -0.99 -10.58
C ASN A 11 -6.29 -1.52 -10.06
N LEU A 12 -6.39 -2.84 -9.84
CA LEU A 12 -7.61 -3.44 -9.30
C LEU A 12 -7.84 -3.04 -7.84
N LEU A 13 -6.78 -2.96 -7.03
CA LEU A 13 -6.88 -2.46 -5.65
C LEU A 13 -7.38 -1.01 -5.63
N ASP A 14 -6.81 -0.15 -6.47
CA ASP A 14 -7.21 1.25 -6.60
C ASP A 14 -8.69 1.41 -6.99
N GLU A 15 -9.12 0.68 -8.02
CA GLU A 15 -10.53 0.65 -8.46
C GLU A 15 -11.47 0.20 -7.34
N LYS A 16 -11.15 -0.89 -6.64
CA LYS A 16 -12.03 -1.44 -5.60
C LYS A 16 -12.09 -0.56 -4.36
N THR A 17 -11.00 0.11 -4.01
CA THR A 17 -10.99 1.06 -2.90
C THR A 17 -11.78 2.33 -3.23
N ALA A 18 -11.71 2.82 -4.47
CA ALA A 18 -12.50 3.96 -4.92
C ALA A 18 -14.02 3.65 -5.01
N GLU A 19 -14.39 2.40 -5.30
CA GLU A 19 -15.79 1.94 -5.29
C GLU A 19 -16.38 1.77 -3.88
N ALA A 20 -15.53 1.60 -2.86
CA ALA A 20 -15.99 1.37 -1.50
C ALA A 20 -16.72 2.62 -0.95
N PRO A 21 -17.89 2.47 -0.30
CA PRO A 21 -18.59 3.59 0.29
C PRO A 21 -17.76 4.30 1.36
N LEU A 22 -17.77 5.63 1.38
CA LEU A 22 -17.07 6.47 2.37
C LEU A 22 -17.42 6.16 3.84
N GLN A 23 -18.56 5.51 4.10
CA GLN A 23 -18.99 5.13 5.45
C GLN A 23 -18.49 3.74 5.89
N GLU A 24 -17.84 2.97 5.00
CA GLU A 24 -17.31 1.65 5.30
C GLU A 24 -15.84 1.73 5.72
N ALA A 25 -15.46 0.93 6.71
CA ALA A 25 -14.06 0.78 7.10
C ALA A 25 -13.34 -0.13 6.09
N ILE A 26 -12.35 0.42 5.39
CA ILE A 26 -11.54 -0.31 4.42
C ILE A 26 -10.29 -0.85 5.13
N VAL A 27 -10.10 -2.17 5.08
CA VAL A 27 -8.87 -2.83 5.54
C VAL A 27 -8.22 -3.53 4.36
N VAL A 28 -7.01 -3.09 4.00
CA VAL A 28 -6.21 -3.71 2.94
C VAL A 28 -5.12 -4.56 3.60
N ALA A 29 -5.18 -5.87 3.40
CA ALA A 29 -4.24 -6.82 3.97
C ALA A 29 -3.72 -7.78 2.90
N GLY A 30 -2.41 -8.02 2.89
CA GLY A 30 -1.76 -8.93 1.95
C GLY A 30 -0.25 -8.69 1.88
N ASP A 31 0.49 -9.66 1.36
CA ASP A 31 1.90 -9.46 1.02
C ASP A 31 1.99 -8.70 -0.31
N LEU A 32 2.20 -7.39 -0.20
CA LEU A 32 2.37 -6.50 -1.34
C LEU A 32 3.82 -6.48 -1.86
N ASN A 33 4.71 -7.26 -1.24
CA ASN A 33 6.15 -7.36 -1.53
C ASN A 33 6.89 -6.00 -1.52
N GLY A 34 6.25 -4.98 -0.93
CA GLY A 34 6.82 -3.67 -0.71
C GLY A 34 7.46 -3.59 0.67
N HIS A 35 8.65 -3.03 0.69
CA HIS A 35 9.38 -2.80 1.93
C HIS A 35 9.34 -1.30 2.25
N VAL A 36 8.59 -0.95 3.29
CA VAL A 36 8.54 0.39 3.85
C VAL A 36 9.60 0.42 4.95
N ASP A 37 10.57 1.33 4.84
CA ASP A 37 11.70 1.41 5.77
C ASP A 37 11.23 1.52 7.24
N SER A 38 12.12 1.21 8.17
CA SER A 38 11.88 1.27 9.62
C SER A 38 11.69 2.69 10.16
N THR A 39 12.00 3.73 9.37
CA THR A 39 11.84 5.13 9.74
C THR A 39 10.44 5.66 9.42
N LYS A 40 9.82 6.33 10.39
CA LYS A 40 8.57 7.08 10.18
C LYS A 40 8.89 8.35 9.38
N ASP A 41 8.95 8.25 8.06
CA ASP A 41 9.11 9.40 7.15
C ASP A 41 7.79 10.20 7.02
N GLY A 42 7.05 10.39 8.12
CA GLY A 42 5.75 11.09 8.14
C GLY A 42 4.53 10.19 7.92
N TYR A 43 4.71 8.88 7.70
CA TYR A 43 3.61 7.92 7.53
C TYR A 43 3.45 7.03 8.78
N SER A 44 2.23 6.87 9.31
CA SER A 44 1.96 5.97 10.44
C SER A 44 1.64 4.52 10.02
N CYS A 45 1.68 4.20 8.73
CA CYS A 45 1.45 2.84 8.25
C CYS A 45 2.67 1.96 8.57
N HIS A 46 2.53 1.14 9.62
CA HIS A 46 3.54 0.18 10.00
C HIS A 46 3.56 -0.99 9.01
N GLY A 47 4.60 -1.04 8.15
CA GLY A 47 5.04 -2.31 7.60
C GLY A 47 5.40 -3.24 8.75
N GLY A 48 5.07 -4.53 8.66
CA GLY A 48 5.45 -5.50 9.69
C GLY A 48 6.96 -5.45 10.00
N PHE A 49 7.39 -6.09 11.09
CA PHE A 49 8.78 -6.12 11.61
C PHE A 49 9.86 -6.71 10.65
N ALA A 50 9.63 -6.72 9.34
CA ALA A 50 10.70 -6.92 8.38
C ALA A 50 11.53 -5.63 8.35
N TYR A 51 12.81 -5.72 8.69
CA TYR A 51 13.80 -4.68 8.37
C TYR A 51 14.31 -4.89 6.94
N GLY A 52 14.46 -3.82 6.18
CA GLY A 52 14.82 -3.87 4.77
C GLY A 52 14.83 -2.48 4.15
N SER A 53 15.50 -2.35 3.00
CA SER A 53 15.62 -1.07 2.31
C SER A 53 14.29 -0.69 1.67
N ARG A 54 13.93 0.60 1.74
CA ARG A 54 12.88 1.20 0.91
C ARG A 54 13.05 0.75 -0.54
N ASN A 55 12.00 0.17 -1.11
CA ASN A 55 11.95 -0.24 -2.51
C ASN A 55 10.76 0.43 -3.21
N ALA A 56 10.75 0.43 -4.54
CA ALA A 56 9.69 1.09 -5.33
C ALA A 56 8.27 0.57 -5.00
N ASP A 57 8.17 -0.67 -4.53
CA ASP A 57 6.91 -1.27 -4.12
C ASP A 57 6.46 -0.77 -2.74
N GLY A 58 7.40 -0.49 -1.83
CA GLY A 58 7.16 0.18 -0.55
C GLY A 58 6.71 1.62 -0.73
N GLU A 59 7.31 2.36 -1.66
CA GLU A 59 6.84 3.72 -2.02
C GLU A 59 5.41 3.70 -2.53
N ARG A 60 5.08 2.72 -3.38
CA ARG A 60 3.74 2.54 -3.91
C ARG A 60 2.69 2.23 -2.84
N ILE A 61 3.07 1.51 -1.78
CA ILE A 61 2.19 1.28 -0.61
C ILE A 61 1.86 2.61 0.07
N LEU A 62 2.87 3.48 0.26
CA LEU A 62 2.69 4.78 0.90
C LEU A 62 1.80 5.70 0.06
N GLU A 63 2.07 5.80 -1.25
CA GLU A 63 1.27 6.62 -2.18
C GLU A 63 -0.19 6.18 -2.22
N TYR A 64 -0.43 4.86 -2.25
CA TYR A 64 -1.78 4.30 -2.23
C TYR A 64 -2.51 4.57 -0.90
N ALA A 65 -1.82 4.45 0.23
CA ALA A 65 -2.43 4.72 1.53
C ALA A 65 -2.81 6.21 1.69
N ASP A 66 -1.97 7.11 1.17
CA ASP A 66 -2.23 8.55 1.16
C ASP A 66 -3.41 8.91 0.25
N SER A 67 -3.46 8.37 -0.98
CA SER A 67 -4.50 8.70 -1.96
C SER A 67 -5.91 8.28 -1.53
N HIS A 68 -6.02 7.23 -0.71
CA HIS A 68 -7.30 6.68 -0.24
C HIS A 68 -7.62 7.02 1.22
N ASN A 69 -6.86 7.92 1.85
CA ASN A 69 -7.00 8.25 3.28
C ASN A 69 -6.96 6.99 4.19
N LEU A 70 -6.15 6.00 3.82
CA LEU A 70 -5.90 4.79 4.60
C LEU A 70 -4.69 4.95 5.54
N ALA A 71 -3.90 5.99 5.33
CA ALA A 71 -2.87 6.41 6.28
C ALA A 71 -3.54 7.07 7.49
N MET A 72 -3.51 6.38 8.64
CA MET A 72 -3.86 6.96 9.95
C MET A 72 -2.80 7.93 10.45
#